data_AF-A0A7Y0XFZ1-F1
#
_entry.id   AF-A0A7Y0XFZ1-F1
#
_cell.length_a   1.000
_cell.length_b   1.000
_cell.length_c   1.000
_cell.angle_alpha   90.00
_cell.angle_beta   90.00
_cell.angle_gamma   90.00
#
_symmetry.space_group_name_H-M   'P 1'
#
loop_
_entity.id
_entity.type
_entity.pdbx_description
1 polymer ?
#
loop_
_entity_poly.entity_id
_entity_poly.type
_entity_poly.pdbx_seq_one_letter_code
_entity_poly.pdbx_strand_id
1 'polypeptide(L)'
;MKCKHIFVSIFLFFGNAYHSYAEVEKPAMSAQLEEYVYNPRILKDVSDTLLGFDLNKNNIRDDVDKVVNHLEVTEADKEFMLRYIQYATSILSYDFAKDRLENPLIASELYKELNYINSCYKESGVDGKDLYDSINALNVLMFNTDARIIAYLHYEKYLDIRNTYELLSYDCKNKKYHQV
;
A
#
# COMPACT_ATOMS: atom_id res chain seq x y z
N MET A 1 73.11 32.09 18.79
CA MET A 1 71.66 32.33 18.93
C MET A 1 71.17 32.81 17.56
N LYS A 2 70.61 31.95 16.69
CA LYS A 2 69.16 31.59 16.53
C LYS A 2 68.31 32.87 16.38
N CYS A 3 67.50 33.13 15.34
CA CYS A 3 66.74 32.32 14.39
C CYS A 3 66.40 33.22 13.17
N LYS A 4 66.67 32.79 11.93
CA LYS A 4 65.77 32.11 10.96
C LYS A 4 64.75 33.00 10.23
N HIS A 5 64.96 33.08 8.92
CA HIS A 5 64.04 33.49 7.86
C HIS A 5 62.67 32.84 7.99
N ILE A 6 61.61 33.64 7.83
CA ILE A 6 60.23 33.18 7.72
C ILE A 6 59.89 33.15 6.23
N PHE A 7 59.89 31.96 5.65
CA PHE A 7 59.24 31.66 4.38
C PHE A 7 57.75 31.46 4.67
N VAL A 8 56.90 32.36 4.16
CA VAL A 8 55.45 32.18 4.18
C VAL A 8 55.06 31.49 2.87
N SER A 9 55.00 30.16 2.89
CA SER A 9 54.32 29.37 1.86
C SER A 9 52.84 29.28 2.24
N ILE A 10 52.01 30.17 1.69
CA ILE A 10 50.56 30.01 1.73
C ILE A 10 50.20 28.94 0.69
N PHE A 11 49.92 27.74 1.19
CA PHE A 11 49.25 26.70 0.43
C PHE A 11 47.84 27.18 0.08
N LEU A 12 47.57 27.37 -1.22
CA LEU A 12 46.22 27.50 -1.74
C LEU A 12 45.52 26.15 -1.53
N PHE A 13 44.71 26.06 -0.48
CA PHE A 13 43.67 25.04 -0.38
C PHE A 13 42.63 25.33 -1.47
N PHE A 14 42.81 24.71 -2.64
CA PHE A 14 41.67 24.43 -3.50
C PHE A 14 40.78 23.45 -2.73
N GLY A 15 39.78 24.00 -2.04
CA GLY A 15 38.69 23.20 -1.49
C GLY A 15 38.05 22.46 -2.64
N ASN A 16 38.29 21.15 -2.72
CA ASN A 16 37.45 20.25 -3.49
C ASN A 16 36.05 20.35 -2.87
N ALA A 17 35.21 21.19 -3.46
CA ALA A 17 33.77 21.15 -3.25
C ALA A 17 33.28 19.83 -3.84
N TYR A 18 33.42 18.75 -3.07
CA TYR A 18 32.64 17.54 -3.30
C TYR A 18 31.18 17.92 -3.05
N HIS A 19 30.48 18.36 -4.09
CA HIS A 19 29.02 18.26 -4.12
C HIS A 19 28.70 16.77 -4.12
N SER A 20 28.61 16.21 -2.91
CA SER A 20 27.82 15.02 -2.67
C SER A 20 26.38 15.39 -3.03
N TYR A 21 25.96 15.06 -4.24
CA TYR A 21 24.55 14.97 -4.56
C TYR A 21 23.99 13.88 -3.64
N ALA A 22 23.45 14.28 -2.50
CA ALA A 22 22.58 13.39 -1.74
C ALA A 22 21.44 13.05 -2.68
N GLU A 23 21.30 11.77 -2.99
CA GLU A 23 20.13 11.26 -3.69
C GLU A 23 18.91 11.72 -2.87
N VAL A 24 18.03 12.50 -3.48
CA VAL A 24 16.82 12.95 -2.79
C VAL A 24 16.00 11.69 -2.55
N GLU A 25 15.97 11.25 -1.30
CA GLU A 25 15.20 10.09 -0.88
C GLU A 25 13.75 10.33 -1.28
N LYS A 26 13.21 9.42 -2.10
CA LYS A 26 11.82 9.52 -2.55
C LYS A 26 10.92 9.43 -1.32
N PRO A 27 9.81 10.19 -1.28
CA PRO A 27 8.86 10.08 -0.18
C PRO A 27 8.32 8.64 -0.10
N ALA A 28 8.07 8.20 1.13
CA ALA A 28 7.48 6.90 1.43
C ALA A 28 6.14 6.71 0.68
N MET A 29 5.74 5.46 0.45
CA MET A 29 4.50 5.13 -0.26
C MET A 29 3.28 5.77 0.41
N SER A 30 3.20 5.69 1.74
CA SER A 30 2.11 6.27 2.52
C SER A 30 2.04 7.79 2.37
N ALA A 31 3.18 8.49 2.38
CA ALA A 31 3.23 9.94 2.24
C ALA A 31 2.70 10.40 0.87
N GLN A 32 3.07 9.69 -0.21
CA GLN A 32 2.56 9.98 -1.55
C GLN A 32 1.05 9.69 -1.66
N LEU A 33 0.57 8.60 -1.04
CA LEU A 33 -0.86 8.26 -0.99
C LEU A 33 -1.67 9.30 -0.20
N GLU A 34 -1.19 9.72 0.97
CA GLU A 34 -1.84 10.74 1.79
C GLU A 34 -1.99 12.06 1.06
N GLU A 35 -0.96 12.50 0.31
CA GLU A 35 -1.05 13.68 -0.54
C GLU A 35 -2.21 13.53 -1.53
N TYR A 36 -2.35 12.38 -2.19
CA TYR A 36 -3.46 12.16 -3.12
C TYR A 36 -4.82 12.16 -2.41
N VAL A 37 -4.92 11.41 -1.32
CA VAL A 37 -6.16 11.19 -0.57
C VAL A 37 -6.72 12.50 -0.02
N TYR A 38 -5.87 13.34 0.54
CA TYR A 38 -6.30 14.58 1.19
C TYR A 38 -6.24 15.82 0.28
N ASN A 39 -5.75 15.69 -0.96
CA ASN A 39 -5.77 16.80 -1.90
C ASN A 39 -7.19 17.03 -2.48
N PRO A 40 -7.83 18.18 -2.21
CA PRO A 40 -9.19 18.47 -2.65
C PRO A 40 -9.29 18.78 -4.15
N ARG A 41 -8.17 19.00 -4.84
CA ARG A 41 -8.13 19.25 -6.30
C ARG A 41 -8.24 17.96 -7.11
N ILE A 42 -8.05 16.82 -6.45
CA ILE A 42 -8.09 15.51 -7.08
C ILE A 42 -9.50 14.98 -6.99
N LEU A 43 -10.13 14.80 -8.16
CA LEU A 43 -11.47 14.25 -8.27
C LEU A 43 -11.44 12.74 -7.99
N LYS A 44 -12.14 12.33 -6.94
CA LYS A 44 -12.32 10.94 -6.54
C LYS A 44 -13.73 10.49 -6.95
N ASP A 45 -13.87 9.22 -7.32
CA ASP A 45 -15.20 8.66 -7.57
C ASP A 45 -15.92 8.50 -6.23
N VAL A 46 -16.93 9.35 -6.01
CA VAL A 46 -17.82 9.31 -4.85
C VAL A 46 -19.24 8.92 -5.25
N SER A 47 -19.39 8.19 -6.37
CA SER A 47 -20.69 7.68 -6.80
C SER A 47 -21.20 6.61 -5.84
N ASP A 48 -22.53 6.47 -5.79
CA ASP A 48 -23.19 5.44 -4.97
C ASP A 48 -22.98 4.01 -5.50
N THR A 49 -22.29 3.85 -6.63
CA THR A 49 -21.95 2.53 -7.15
C THR A 49 -20.79 1.94 -6.33
N LEU A 50 -20.93 0.68 -5.89
CA LEU A 50 -19.90 0.04 -5.07
C LEU A 50 -18.57 -0.04 -5.81
N LEU A 51 -18.59 -0.47 -7.08
CA LEU A 51 -17.38 -0.65 -7.88
C LEU A 51 -16.86 0.62 -8.57
N GLY A 52 -17.72 1.63 -8.76
CA GLY A 52 -17.35 2.83 -9.50
C GLY A 52 -17.14 2.59 -10.99
N PHE A 53 -16.48 3.55 -11.64
CA PHE A 53 -16.08 3.43 -13.05
C PHE A 53 -14.78 2.61 -13.19
N ASP A 54 -14.82 1.61 -14.06
CA ASP A 54 -13.65 0.82 -14.50
C ASP A 54 -13.74 0.67 -16.03
N LEU A 55 -13.10 1.59 -16.75
CA LEU A 55 -13.18 1.64 -18.21
C LEU A 55 -12.25 0.61 -18.88
N ASN A 56 -11.12 0.30 -18.23
CA ASN A 56 -10.12 -0.62 -18.77
C ASN A 56 -10.37 -2.09 -18.38
N LYS A 57 -11.37 -2.35 -17.54
CA LYS A 57 -11.84 -3.67 -17.08
C LYS A 57 -10.76 -4.44 -16.32
N ASN A 58 -9.92 -3.74 -15.56
CA ASN A 58 -8.90 -4.36 -14.72
C ASN A 58 -9.41 -4.73 -13.31
N ASN A 59 -10.71 -4.53 -13.05
CA ASN A 59 -11.37 -4.68 -11.75
C ASN A 59 -10.79 -3.74 -10.68
N ILE A 60 -10.35 -2.55 -11.10
CA ILE A 60 -9.91 -1.47 -10.22
C ILE A 60 -10.62 -0.21 -10.70
N ARG A 61 -11.15 0.55 -9.75
CA ARG A 61 -11.81 1.81 -10.04
C ARG A 61 -10.80 2.79 -10.67
N ASP A 62 -11.19 3.47 -11.74
CA ASP A 62 -10.29 4.29 -12.56
C ASP A 62 -9.59 5.42 -11.76
N ASP A 63 -10.23 5.97 -10.71
CA ASP A 63 -9.61 6.96 -9.83
C ASP A 63 -8.49 6.35 -8.98
N VAL A 64 -8.70 5.14 -8.47
CA VAL A 64 -7.72 4.34 -7.71
C VAL A 64 -6.55 3.93 -8.59
N ASP A 65 -6.82 3.39 -9.79
CA ASP A 65 -5.80 2.95 -10.73
C ASP A 65 -4.88 4.11 -11.17
N LYS A 66 -5.44 5.31 -11.34
CA LYS A 66 -4.65 6.53 -11.60
C LYS A 66 -3.68 6.86 -10.49
N VAL A 67 -4.06 6.69 -9.21
CA VAL A 67 -3.16 6.95 -8.08
C VAL A 67 -1.98 6.00 -8.15
N VAL A 68 -2.27 4.70 -8.19
CA VAL A 68 -1.25 3.65 -8.12
C VAL A 68 -0.24 3.77 -9.25
N ASN A 69 -0.70 4.16 -10.44
CA ASN A 69 0.19 4.36 -11.59
C ASN A 69 0.99 5.68 -11.55
N HIS A 70 0.61 6.63 -10.70
CA HIS A 70 1.34 7.89 -10.51
C HIS A 70 2.41 7.81 -9.41
N LEU A 71 2.27 6.89 -8.45
CA LEU A 71 3.20 6.75 -7.34
C LEU A 71 4.59 6.30 -7.83
N GLU A 72 5.62 6.97 -7.32
CA GLU A 72 7.01 6.60 -7.54
C GLU A 72 7.52 5.71 -6.41
N VAL A 73 7.15 4.44 -6.44
CA VAL A 73 7.48 3.45 -5.40
C VAL A 73 8.23 2.25 -5.99
N THR A 74 8.71 1.35 -5.12
CA THR A 74 9.34 0.12 -5.58
C THR A 74 8.30 -0.85 -6.18
N GLU A 75 8.76 -1.82 -6.97
CA GLU A 75 7.87 -2.87 -7.50
C GLU A 75 7.22 -3.70 -6.38
N ALA A 76 7.93 -3.90 -5.26
CA ALA A 76 7.40 -4.62 -4.12
C ALA A 76 6.26 -3.83 -3.45
N ASP A 77 6.45 -2.54 -3.21
CA ASP A 77 5.42 -1.64 -2.67
C ASP A 77 4.19 -1.62 -3.58
N LYS A 78 4.41 -1.47 -4.90
CA LYS A 78 3.34 -1.48 -5.91
C LYS A 78 2.57 -2.80 -5.91
N GLU A 79 3.25 -3.93 -5.81
CA GLU A 79 2.59 -5.23 -5.71
C GLU A 79 1.68 -5.30 -4.48
N PHE A 80 2.17 -4.90 -3.30
CA PHE A 80 1.41 -4.99 -2.06
C PHE A 80 0.20 -4.05 -2.06
N MET A 81 0.32 -2.84 -2.62
CA MET A 81 -0.83 -1.96 -2.86
C MET A 81 -1.87 -2.60 -3.78
N LEU A 82 -1.44 -3.14 -4.93
CA LEU A 82 -2.35 -3.74 -5.91
C LEU A 82 -3.10 -4.93 -5.30
N ARG A 83 -2.43 -5.77 -4.51
CA ARG A 83 -3.07 -6.87 -3.77
C ARG A 83 -4.13 -6.35 -2.80
N TYR A 84 -3.81 -5.29 -2.05
CA TYR A 84 -4.78 -4.70 -1.12
C TYR A 84 -5.99 -4.11 -1.85
N ILE A 85 -5.76 -3.41 -2.95
CA ILE A 85 -6.82 -2.84 -3.78
C ILE A 85 -7.71 -3.93 -4.36
N GLN A 86 -7.13 -5.01 -4.87
CA GLN A 86 -7.89 -6.17 -5.37
C GLN A 86 -8.71 -6.85 -4.28
N TYR A 87 -8.14 -6.98 -3.08
CA TYR A 87 -8.86 -7.47 -1.90
C TYR A 87 -10.07 -6.58 -1.57
N ALA A 88 -9.88 -5.26 -1.49
CA ALA A 88 -10.94 -4.30 -1.23
C ALA A 88 -12.01 -4.28 -2.34
N THR A 89 -11.62 -4.31 -3.61
CA THR A 89 -12.57 -4.41 -4.74
C THR A 89 -13.35 -5.71 -4.69
N SER A 90 -12.72 -6.83 -4.33
CA SER A 90 -13.39 -8.13 -4.24
C SER A 90 -14.47 -8.12 -3.15
N ILE A 91 -14.21 -7.46 -2.02
CA ILE A 91 -15.24 -7.22 -0.99
C ILE A 91 -16.44 -6.47 -1.57
N LEU A 92 -16.17 -5.36 -2.29
CA LEU A 92 -17.22 -4.52 -2.90
C LEU A 92 -17.98 -5.21 -4.04
N SER A 93 -17.39 -6.23 -4.67
CA SER A 93 -17.99 -6.99 -5.76
C SER A 93 -19.00 -8.05 -5.29
N TYR A 94 -18.96 -8.43 -4.02
CA TYR A 94 -19.78 -9.50 -3.47
C TYR A 94 -20.85 -8.97 -2.50
N ASP A 95 -22.08 -9.50 -2.60
CA ASP A 95 -23.21 -9.10 -1.75
C ASP A 95 -23.21 -9.87 -0.42
N PHE A 96 -22.60 -9.27 0.61
CA PHE A 96 -22.60 -9.78 1.98
C PHE A 96 -23.81 -9.33 2.83
N ALA A 97 -24.73 -8.53 2.27
CA ALA A 97 -25.82 -7.94 3.05
C ALA A 97 -26.85 -9.01 3.52
N LYS A 98 -27.03 -10.06 2.72
CA LYS A 98 -27.94 -11.17 3.02
C LYS A 98 -27.21 -12.29 3.74
N ASP A 99 -27.85 -12.93 4.71
CA ASP A 99 -27.28 -14.09 5.39
C ASP A 99 -27.36 -15.33 4.51
N ARG A 100 -26.27 -15.61 3.78
CA ARG A 100 -26.11 -16.80 2.94
C ARG A 100 -25.06 -17.73 3.52
N LEU A 101 -25.24 -19.04 3.31
CA LEU A 101 -24.35 -20.08 3.85
C LEU A 101 -22.94 -20.01 3.25
N GLU A 102 -22.80 -19.49 2.04
CA GLU A 102 -21.52 -19.32 1.36
C GLU A 102 -20.71 -18.11 1.85
N ASN A 103 -21.34 -17.12 2.51
CA ASN A 103 -20.67 -15.87 2.89
C ASN A 103 -19.46 -16.09 3.81
N PRO A 104 -19.50 -16.93 4.86
CA PRO A 104 -18.33 -17.20 5.68
C PRO A 104 -17.16 -17.81 4.89
N LEU A 105 -17.45 -18.68 3.92
CA LEU A 105 -16.43 -19.33 3.10
C LEU A 105 -15.76 -18.32 2.17
N ILE A 106 -16.55 -17.47 1.52
CA ILE A 106 -16.03 -16.44 0.61
C ILE A 106 -15.27 -15.37 1.41
N ALA A 107 -15.79 -14.94 2.56
CA ALA A 107 -15.13 -13.97 3.41
C ALA A 107 -13.77 -14.48 3.91
N SER A 108 -13.71 -15.76 4.31
CA SER A 108 -12.47 -16.43 4.69
C SER A 108 -11.47 -16.50 3.53
N GLU A 109 -11.91 -16.84 2.31
CA GLU A 109 -11.04 -16.85 1.13
C GLU A 109 -10.46 -15.47 0.82
N LEU A 110 -11.28 -14.42 0.85
CA LEU A 110 -10.80 -13.04 0.67
C LEU A 110 -9.81 -12.65 1.78
N TYR A 111 -10.06 -13.03 3.03
CA TYR A 111 -9.19 -12.70 4.15
C TYR A 111 -7.79 -13.33 4.04
N LYS A 112 -7.64 -14.44 3.30
CA LYS A 112 -6.31 -15.02 3.03
C LYS A 112 -5.38 -14.06 2.30
N GLU A 113 -5.91 -13.17 1.45
CA GLU A 113 -5.11 -12.14 0.77
C GLU A 113 -4.59 -11.08 1.75
N LEU A 114 -5.44 -10.63 2.68
CA LEU A 114 -5.01 -9.71 3.74
C LEU A 114 -3.95 -10.36 4.64
N ASN A 115 -4.12 -11.64 4.98
CA ASN A 115 -3.11 -12.38 5.75
C ASN A 115 -1.80 -12.57 4.99
N TYR A 116 -1.83 -12.78 3.67
CA TYR A 116 -0.62 -12.80 2.83
C TYR A 116 0.12 -11.46 2.94
N ILE A 117 -0.60 -10.34 2.79
CA ILE A 117 -0.04 -8.99 2.93
C ILE A 117 0.63 -8.82 4.30
N ASN A 118 -0.07 -9.19 5.38
CA ASN A 118 0.44 -9.08 6.75
C ASN A 118 1.63 -10.00 7.04
N SER A 119 1.72 -11.14 6.37
CA SER A 119 2.76 -12.16 6.63
C SER A 119 4.00 -11.97 5.75
N CYS A 120 3.84 -11.45 4.53
CA CYS A 120 4.88 -11.48 3.50
C CYS A 120 5.58 -10.15 3.22
N TYR A 121 5.11 -9.04 3.78
CA TYR A 121 5.67 -7.70 3.50
C TYR A 121 7.18 -7.65 3.82
N LYS A 122 7.58 -8.19 4.97
CA LYS A 122 8.95 -8.13 5.46
C LYS A 122 9.91 -8.91 4.58
N GLU A 123 9.52 -10.11 4.16
CA GLU A 123 10.33 -10.95 3.25
C GLU A 123 10.45 -10.33 1.85
N SER A 124 9.47 -9.50 1.48
CA SER A 124 9.43 -8.80 0.19
C SER A 124 10.17 -7.45 0.20
N GLY A 125 10.76 -7.07 1.33
CA GLY A 125 11.50 -5.82 1.49
C GLY A 125 10.63 -4.57 1.64
N VAL A 126 9.33 -4.74 1.90
CA VAL A 126 8.39 -3.65 2.17
C VAL A 126 8.52 -3.21 3.62
N ASP A 127 8.50 -1.90 3.88
CA ASP A 127 8.48 -1.38 5.26
C ASP A 127 7.09 -1.59 5.88
N GLY A 128 7.06 -2.23 7.06
CA GLY A 128 5.80 -2.60 7.69
C GLY A 128 4.97 -1.41 8.19
N LYS A 129 5.64 -0.33 8.62
CA LYS A 129 4.95 0.88 9.07
C LYS A 129 4.39 1.62 7.85
N ASP A 130 5.20 1.80 6.82
CA ASP A 130 4.77 2.45 5.58
C ASP A 130 3.62 1.69 4.91
N LEU A 131 3.65 0.34 4.91
CA LEU A 131 2.55 -0.49 4.43
C LEU A 131 1.27 -0.28 5.24
N TYR A 132 1.36 -0.27 6.57
CA TYR A 132 0.20 -0.03 7.43
C TYR A 132 -0.44 1.34 7.18
N ASP A 133 0.38 2.39 7.11
CA ASP A 133 -0.09 3.75 6.84
C ASP A 133 -0.68 3.87 5.42
N SER A 134 -0.08 3.17 4.45
CA SER A 134 -0.60 3.09 3.08
C SER A 134 -1.94 2.37 3.00
N ILE A 135 -2.13 1.28 3.76
CA ILE A 135 -3.43 0.59 3.86
C ILE A 135 -4.50 1.52 4.43
N ASN A 136 -4.16 2.35 5.43
CA ASN A 136 -5.09 3.34 5.96
C ASN A 136 -5.48 4.39 4.91
N ALA A 137 -4.51 4.92 4.16
CA ALA A 137 -4.78 5.85 3.07
C ALA A 137 -5.63 5.20 1.95
N LEU A 138 -5.32 3.95 1.58
CA LEU A 138 -6.10 3.17 0.62
C LEU A 138 -7.51 2.90 1.12
N ASN A 139 -7.73 2.67 2.41
CA ASN A 139 -9.09 2.53 2.97
C ASN A 139 -9.92 3.79 2.77
N VAL A 140 -9.34 4.96 3.02
CA VAL A 140 -10.02 6.24 2.77
C VAL A 140 -10.37 6.38 1.29
N LEU A 141 -9.52 5.89 0.37
CA LEU A 141 -9.79 5.93 -1.06
C LEU A 141 -10.84 4.90 -1.49
N MET A 142 -10.72 3.65 -1.05
CA MET A 142 -11.57 2.53 -1.47
C MET A 142 -12.98 2.64 -0.89
N PHE A 143 -13.11 2.99 0.39
CA PHE A 143 -14.35 3.04 1.15
C PHE A 143 -14.77 4.49 1.44
N ASN A 144 -14.78 5.33 0.40
CA ASN A 144 -15.03 6.78 0.48
C ASN A 144 -16.52 7.19 0.39
N THR A 145 -17.46 6.25 0.43
CA THR A 145 -18.90 6.51 0.45
C THR A 145 -19.58 5.62 1.49
N ASP A 146 -20.71 6.07 2.03
CA ASP A 146 -21.49 5.29 3.01
C ASP A 146 -21.85 3.89 2.48
N ALA A 147 -22.21 3.78 1.20
CA ALA A 147 -22.53 2.50 0.57
C ALA A 147 -21.34 1.52 0.59
N ARG A 148 -20.13 2.01 0.30
CA ARG A 148 -18.90 1.21 0.29
C ARG A 148 -18.48 0.82 1.72
N ILE A 149 -18.65 1.73 2.69
CA ILE A 149 -18.41 1.44 4.12
C ILE A 149 -19.39 0.37 4.62
N ILE A 150 -20.69 0.50 4.31
CA ILE A 150 -21.70 -0.50 4.72
C ILE A 150 -21.42 -1.86 4.09
N ALA A 151 -21.01 -1.90 2.81
CA ALA A 151 -20.62 -3.14 2.15
C ALA A 151 -19.43 -3.82 2.85
N TYR A 152 -18.41 -3.04 3.24
CA TYR A 152 -17.28 -3.55 4.02
C TYR A 152 -17.72 -4.10 5.38
N LEU A 153 -18.57 -3.39 6.13
CA LEU A 153 -19.07 -3.85 7.43
C LEU A 153 -19.91 -5.12 7.32
N HIS A 154 -20.65 -5.30 6.21
CA HIS A 154 -21.35 -6.54 5.92
C HIS A 154 -20.41 -7.71 5.65
N TYR A 155 -19.25 -7.46 5.04
CA TYR A 155 -18.19 -8.46 4.91
C TYR A 155 -17.54 -8.79 6.26
N GLU A 156 -17.19 -7.76 7.03
CA GLU A 156 -16.45 -7.90 8.29
C GLU A 156 -17.15 -8.80 9.31
N LYS A 157 -18.49 -8.81 9.35
CA LYS A 157 -19.28 -9.66 10.25
C LYS A 157 -19.02 -11.17 10.08
N TYR A 158 -18.48 -11.59 8.93
CA TYR A 158 -18.17 -12.99 8.63
C TYR A 158 -16.73 -13.38 8.94
N LEU A 159 -15.89 -12.45 9.37
CA LEU A 159 -14.50 -12.74 9.69
C LEU A 159 -14.39 -13.46 11.03
N ASP A 160 -13.95 -14.72 10.96
CA ASP A 160 -13.52 -15.48 12.14
C ASP A 160 -11.99 -15.59 12.15
N ILE A 161 -11.36 -14.52 12.63
CA ILE A 161 -9.90 -14.40 12.67
C ILE A 161 -9.22 -15.57 13.40
N ARG A 162 -9.87 -16.16 14.41
CA ARG A 162 -9.28 -17.26 15.19
C ARG A 162 -9.14 -18.53 14.35
N ASN A 163 -10.17 -18.85 13.55
CA ASN A 163 -10.14 -20.01 12.67
C ASN A 163 -9.23 -19.81 11.46
N THR A 164 -9.00 -18.57 11.01
CA THR A 164 -8.18 -18.32 9.82
C THR A 164 -6.67 -18.33 10.08
N TYR A 165 -6.20 -17.96 11.29
CA TYR A 165 -4.76 -17.94 11.62
C TYR A 165 -4.17 -19.32 11.91
N GLU A 166 -4.96 -20.28 12.40
CA GLU A 166 -4.42 -21.53 12.95
C GLU A 166 -3.96 -22.55 11.89
N LEU A 167 -4.24 -22.33 10.60
CA LEU A 167 -4.14 -23.39 9.59
C LEU A 167 -3.34 -23.02 8.34
N LEU A 168 -2.71 -21.84 8.24
CA LEU A 168 -2.08 -21.39 7.00
C LEU A 168 -0.61 -21.00 7.18
N SER A 169 0.25 -21.60 6.36
CA SER A 169 1.63 -21.17 6.13
C SER A 169 1.75 -20.53 4.75
N TYR A 170 2.42 -19.39 4.67
CA TYR A 170 2.54 -18.61 3.43
C TYR A 170 3.93 -18.76 2.82
N ASP A 171 3.97 -19.14 1.54
CA ASP A 171 5.16 -19.06 0.71
C ASP A 171 5.14 -17.71 -0.01
N CYS A 172 5.83 -16.75 0.60
CA CYS A 172 5.87 -15.37 0.13
C CYS A 172 6.50 -15.24 -1.26
N LYS A 173 7.48 -16.10 -1.58
CA LYS A 173 8.18 -16.08 -2.88
C LYS A 173 7.32 -16.62 -4.01
N ASN A 174 6.62 -17.73 -3.77
CA ASN A 174 5.81 -18.37 -4.79
C ASN A 174 4.34 -17.91 -4.78
N LYS A 175 3.98 -16.97 -3.90
CA LYS A 175 2.62 -16.40 -3.78
C LYS A 175 1.58 -17.50 -3.51
N LYS A 176 1.96 -18.48 -2.68
CA LYS A 176 1.13 -19.64 -2.32
C LYS A 176 0.88 -19.67 -0.83
N TYR A 177 -0.21 -20.34 -0.46
CA TYR A 177 -0.45 -20.73 0.91
C TYR A 177 -0.63 -22.25 0.98
N HIS A 178 -0.24 -22.82 2.11
CA HIS A 178 -0.36 -24.23 2.40
C HIS A 178 -1.18 -24.40 3.68
N GLN A 179 -2.13 -25.33 3.65
CA GLN A 179 -2.81 -25.74 4.86
C GLN A 179 -1.84 -26.57 5.70
N VAL A 180 -1.62 -26.16 6.94
CA VAL A 180 -0.72 -26.82 7.90
C VAL A 180 -1.45 -27.95 8.61
#